data_AF-A0AAV5B1G5-F1
#
_entry.id   AF-A0AAV5B1G5-F1
#
_cell.length_a   1.000
_cell.length_b   1.000
_cell.length_c   1.000
_cell.angle_alpha   90.00
_cell.angle_beta   90.00
_cell.angle_gamma   90.00
#
_symmetry.space_group_name_H-M   'P 1'
#
loop_
_entity.id
_entity.type
_entity.pdbx_description
1 polymer ?
#
loop_
_entity_poly.entity_id
_entity_poly.type
_entity_poly.pdbx_seq_one_letter_code
_entity_poly.pdbx_strand_id
1 'polypeptide(L)'
;MGRFRSLIINAQIVVLVAVVFVSLGAEALGWGAYAIATGSMEPSVSVGSLAVCAPVGGRAPVEGEVVAYERAGTVVVHRVVSVSGDGSLVCKGDRNDEPDPGTVRAEALVGRLVLSVPAAGAALCALAEHRAQAVCALVVLDAALCLLPGAAIPRRPKRRRGKRPVVG
;
A
#
# COMPACT_ATOMS: atom_id res chain seq x y z
N MET A 1 -33.54 -3.45 -8.38
CA MET A 1 -32.66 -2.37 -7.89
C MET A 1 -32.03 -2.66 -6.54
N GLY A 2 -32.71 -3.26 -5.55
CA GLY A 2 -32.11 -3.53 -4.22
C GLY A 2 -30.95 -4.55 -4.18
N ARG A 3 -30.98 -5.61 -5.00
CA ARG A 3 -29.92 -6.66 -5.04
C ARG A 3 -28.58 -6.18 -5.60
N PHE A 4 -28.60 -5.22 -6.53
CA PHE A 4 -27.37 -4.71 -7.16
C PHE A 4 -26.65 -3.71 -6.25
N ARG A 5 -27.41 -2.83 -5.56
CA ARG A 5 -26.88 -1.90 -4.55
C ARG A 5 -26.27 -2.64 -3.36
N SER A 6 -26.95 -3.66 -2.85
CA SER A 6 -26.41 -4.50 -1.76
C SER A 6 -25.15 -5.27 -2.18
N LEU A 7 -25.02 -5.69 -3.44
CA LEU A 7 -23.80 -6.31 -3.93
C LEU A 7 -22.60 -5.33 -3.93
N ILE A 8 -22.82 -4.08 -4.36
CA ILE A 8 -21.76 -3.06 -4.39
C ILE A 8 -21.30 -2.71 -2.97
N ILE A 9 -22.24 -2.46 -2.05
CA ILE A 9 -21.93 -2.14 -0.65
C ILE A 9 -21.17 -3.30 0.02
N ASN A 10 -21.64 -4.54 -0.18
CA ASN A 10 -20.96 -5.71 0.34
C ASN A 10 -19.54 -5.85 -0.23
N ALA A 11 -19.35 -5.60 -1.54
CA ALA A 11 -18.04 -5.62 -2.17
C ALA A 11 -17.10 -4.55 -1.58
N GLN A 12 -17.58 -3.33 -1.36
CA GLN A 12 -16.80 -2.25 -0.74
C GLN A 12 -16.39 -2.60 0.70
N ILE A 13 -17.32 -3.14 1.50
CA ILE A 13 -17.02 -3.59 2.86
C ILE A 13 -15.97 -4.69 2.85
N VAL A 14 -16.10 -5.68 1.95
CA VAL A 14 -15.12 -6.77 1.82
C VAL A 14 -13.73 -6.22 1.45
N VAL A 15 -13.65 -5.28 0.51
CA VAL A 15 -12.38 -4.63 0.14
C VAL A 15 -11.77 -3.87 1.31
N LEU A 16 -12.58 -3.07 2.03
CA LEU A 16 -12.10 -2.31 3.19
C LEU A 16 -11.57 -3.24 4.29
N VAL A 17 -12.32 -4.28 4.62
CA VAL A 17 -11.92 -5.28 5.62
C VAL A 17 -10.64 -5.98 5.17
N ALA A 18 -10.54 -6.38 3.91
CA ALA A 18 -9.33 -7.00 3.37
C ALA A 18 -8.10 -6.07 3.48
N VAL A 19 -8.25 -4.79 3.14
CA VAL A 19 -7.16 -3.80 3.28
C VAL A 19 -6.71 -3.68 4.74
N VAL A 20 -7.64 -3.55 5.68
CA VAL A 20 -7.31 -3.47 7.11
C VAL A 20 -6.58 -4.73 7.58
N PHE A 21 -7.09 -5.92 7.22
CA PHE A 21 -6.45 -7.18 7.59
C PHE A 21 -5.05 -7.34 7.00
N VAL A 22 -4.86 -6.95 5.73
CA VAL A 22 -3.55 -6.99 5.08
C VAL A 22 -2.59 -6.01 5.73
N SER A 23 -3.02 -4.78 6.04
CA SER A 23 -2.17 -3.79 6.72
C SER A 23 -1.75 -4.26 8.10
N LEU A 24 -2.68 -4.74 8.93
CA LEU A 24 -2.38 -5.26 10.27
C LEU A 24 -1.50 -6.52 10.20
N GLY A 25 -1.78 -7.41 9.25
CA GLY A 25 -1.01 -8.63 9.03
C GLY A 25 0.42 -8.33 8.57
N ALA A 26 0.61 -7.34 7.69
CA ALA A 26 1.92 -6.93 7.21
C ALA A 26 2.79 -6.41 8.37
N GLU A 27 2.26 -5.52 9.20
CA GLU A 27 2.96 -5.01 10.39
C GLU A 27 3.29 -6.14 11.38
N ALA A 28 2.34 -7.03 11.65
CA ALA A 28 2.55 -8.19 12.54
C ALA A 28 3.62 -9.16 12.01
N LEU A 29 3.80 -9.23 10.69
CA LEU A 29 4.85 -10.00 10.04
C LEU A 29 6.17 -9.22 9.92
N GLY A 30 6.26 -8.01 10.45
CA GLY A 30 7.45 -7.16 10.44
C GLY A 30 7.72 -6.45 9.11
N TRP A 31 6.73 -6.33 8.24
CA TRP A 31 6.83 -5.54 7.02
C TRP A 31 6.58 -4.07 7.33
N GLY A 32 7.38 -3.19 6.72
CA GLY A 32 7.27 -1.75 6.87
C GLY A 32 7.09 -1.05 5.54
N ALA A 33 6.29 0.01 5.52
CA ALA A 33 6.11 0.88 4.36
C ALA A 33 6.50 2.32 4.73
N TYR A 34 7.48 2.88 4.02
CA TYR A 34 8.09 4.17 4.35
C TYR A 34 8.01 5.12 3.16
N ALA A 35 7.56 6.35 3.39
CA ALA A 35 7.64 7.41 2.39
C ALA A 35 9.05 8.00 2.38
N ILE A 36 9.66 8.06 1.20
CA ILE A 36 11.03 8.59 1.04
C ILE A 36 10.98 10.11 1.03
N ALA A 37 11.56 10.74 2.06
CA ALA A 37 11.50 12.18 2.27
C ALA A 37 12.69 12.95 1.69
N THR A 38 13.84 12.30 1.49
CA THR A 38 15.09 12.92 1.05
C THR A 38 15.63 12.27 -0.22
N GLY A 39 16.47 12.99 -0.96
CA GLY A 39 17.09 12.51 -2.20
C GLY A 39 18.42 11.76 -2.00
N SER A 40 18.68 11.19 -0.82
CA SER A 40 19.95 10.51 -0.54
C SER A 40 20.11 9.21 -1.30
N MET A 41 19.00 8.59 -1.72
CA MET A 41 18.99 7.37 -2.53
C MET A 41 18.83 7.62 -4.03
N GLU A 42 18.96 8.86 -4.51
CA GLU A 42 18.93 9.11 -5.94
C GLU A 42 20.19 8.57 -6.65
N PRO A 43 20.05 8.04 -7.89
CA PRO A 43 18.83 7.93 -8.68
C PRO A 43 18.02 6.65 -8.44
N SER A 44 18.46 5.73 -7.56
CA SER A 44 17.85 4.41 -7.43
C SER A 44 16.46 4.43 -6.79
N VAL A 45 16.25 5.31 -5.80
CA VAL A 45 14.97 5.53 -5.14
C VAL A 45 14.71 7.02 -5.04
N SER A 46 13.72 7.50 -5.79
CA SER A 46 13.37 8.92 -5.85
C SER A 46 12.60 9.39 -4.63
N VAL A 47 12.71 10.69 -4.33
CA VAL A 47 11.88 11.37 -3.33
C VAL A 47 10.39 11.17 -3.62
N GLY A 48 9.60 10.96 -2.58
CA GLY A 48 8.15 10.71 -2.68
C GLY A 48 7.78 9.27 -3.06
N SER A 49 8.76 8.38 -3.23
CA SER A 49 8.50 6.94 -3.41
C SER A 49 7.98 6.30 -2.12
N LEU A 50 7.20 5.22 -2.27
CA LEU A 50 6.87 4.31 -1.18
C LEU A 50 7.86 3.15 -1.20
N ALA A 51 8.71 3.08 -0.18
CA ALA A 51 9.62 1.96 0.05
C ALA A 51 8.91 0.90 0.91
N VAL A 52 8.77 -0.31 0.37
CA VAL A 52 8.26 -1.47 1.10
C VAL A 52 9.45 -2.33 1.51
N CYS A 53 9.59 -2.54 2.81
CA CYS A 53 10.67 -3.30 3.42
C CYS A 53 10.13 -4.57 4.06
N ALA A 54 10.76 -5.70 3.76
CA ALA A 54 10.46 -6.98 4.38
C ALA A 54 11.45 -7.26 5.52
N PRO A 55 11.06 -8.07 6.51
CA PRO A 55 11.98 -8.56 7.53
C PRO A 55 13.17 -9.27 6.89
N VAL A 56 14.32 -9.17 7.54
CA VAL A 56 15.58 -9.73 7.05
C VAL A 56 15.64 -11.26 7.18
N GLY A 57 14.77 -11.84 8.01
CA GLY A 57 14.37 -13.25 7.92
C GLY A 57 15.54 -14.24 8.03
N GLY A 58 16.31 -14.18 9.11
CA GLY A 58 17.43 -15.09 9.40
C GLY A 58 18.63 -15.01 8.46
N ARG A 59 18.52 -14.28 7.34
CA ARG A 59 19.60 -14.08 6.36
C ARG A 59 20.14 -12.66 6.50
N ALA A 60 21.34 -12.52 7.02
CA ALA A 60 22.01 -11.23 7.14
C ALA A 60 22.05 -10.47 5.80
N PRO A 61 21.88 -9.14 5.79
CA PRO A 61 22.03 -8.36 4.57
C PRO A 61 23.46 -8.43 4.06
N VAL A 62 23.60 -8.33 2.75
CA VAL A 62 24.90 -8.35 2.08
C VAL A 62 25.16 -7.02 1.37
N GLU A 63 26.42 -6.81 1.01
CA GLU A 63 26.83 -5.65 0.23
C GLU A 63 25.99 -5.50 -1.04
N GLY A 64 25.61 -4.25 -1.34
CA GLY A 64 24.76 -3.89 -2.47
C GLY A 64 23.26 -3.88 -2.16
N GLU A 65 22.79 -4.50 -1.08
CA GLU A 65 21.38 -4.48 -0.70
C GLU A 65 20.97 -3.14 -0.08
N VAL A 66 19.71 -2.74 -0.29
CA VAL A 66 19.14 -1.55 0.36
C VAL A 66 18.37 -1.97 1.60
N VAL A 67 18.68 -1.35 2.72
CA VAL A 67 18.11 -1.66 4.03
C VAL A 67 17.48 -0.43 4.66
N ALA A 68 16.43 -0.68 5.44
CA ALA A 68 15.83 0.28 6.35
C ALA A 68 16.32 0.00 7.76
N TYR A 69 16.83 1.01 8.45
CA TYR A 69 17.31 0.90 9.83
C TYR A 69 16.96 2.14 10.63
N GLU A 70 16.80 1.97 11.93
CA GLU A 70 16.52 3.05 12.86
C GLU A 70 17.82 3.79 13.23
N ARG A 71 17.75 5.12 13.21
CA ARG A 71 18.80 6.00 13.69
C ARG A 71 18.19 7.23 14.33
N ALA A 72 18.51 7.46 15.60
CA ALA A 72 18.05 8.63 16.36
C ALA A 72 16.51 8.83 16.30
N GLY A 73 15.74 7.73 16.38
CA GLY A 73 14.27 7.76 16.33
C GLY A 73 13.67 7.95 14.94
N THR A 74 14.47 7.88 13.88
CA THR A 74 14.02 7.98 12.48
C THR A 74 14.44 6.76 11.69
N VAL A 75 13.63 6.35 10.71
CA VAL A 75 14.00 5.26 9.80
C VAL A 75 14.76 5.82 8.61
N VAL A 76 15.98 5.32 8.41
CA VAL A 76 16.86 5.67 7.29
C VAL A 76 16.89 4.49 6.32
N VAL A 77 16.75 4.77 5.02
CA VAL A 77 16.78 3.76 3.96
C VAL A 77 18.00 4.00 3.09
N HIS A 78 19.05 3.19 3.24
CA HIS A 78 20.31 3.34 2.52
C HIS A 78 20.89 1.99 2.05
N ARG A 79 21.90 2.03 1.18
CA ARG A 79 22.55 0.84 0.64
C ARG A 79 23.70 0.38 1.53
N VAL A 80 23.79 -0.93 1.75
CA VAL A 80 24.95 -1.56 2.39
C VAL A 80 26.13 -1.49 1.42
N VAL A 81 27.20 -0.81 1.82
CA VAL A 81 28.44 -0.68 1.04
C VAL A 81 29.56 -1.58 1.55
N SER A 82 29.45 -2.08 2.78
CA SER A 82 30.31 -3.16 3.27
C SER A 82 29.71 -3.79 4.53
N VAL A 83 30.18 -5.00 4.84
CA VAL A 83 29.85 -5.72 6.07
C VAL A 83 31.13 -5.88 6.90
N SER A 84 31.11 -5.37 8.12
CA SER A 84 32.23 -5.47 9.06
C SER A 84 32.39 -6.88 9.59
N GLY A 85 33.57 -7.21 10.11
CA GLY A 85 33.89 -8.56 10.62
C GLY A 85 33.03 -9.02 11.80
N ASP A 86 32.40 -8.08 12.51
CA ASP A 86 31.45 -8.35 13.59
C ASP A 86 29.99 -8.51 13.10
N GLY A 87 29.76 -8.43 11.78
CA GLY A 87 28.44 -8.50 11.15
C GLY A 87 27.69 -7.17 11.11
N SER A 88 28.28 -6.07 11.60
CA SER A 88 27.67 -4.74 11.47
C SER A 88 27.77 -4.22 10.03
N LEU A 89 26.77 -3.44 9.61
CA LEU A 89 26.66 -2.95 8.24
C LEU A 89 27.19 -1.53 8.14
N VAL A 90 27.97 -1.24 7.11
CA VAL A 90 28.28 0.13 6.71
C VAL A 90 27.28 0.51 5.64
N CYS A 91 26.45 1.51 5.94
CA CYS A 91 25.41 1.99 5.03
C CYS A 91 25.82 3.32 4.41
N LYS A 92 25.29 3.60 3.23
CA LYS A 92 25.49 4.84 2.50
C LYS A 92 24.31 5.11 1.58
N GLY A 93 23.84 6.36 1.55
CA GLY A 93 22.90 6.81 0.52
C GLY A 93 23.57 6.83 -0.86
N ASP A 94 22.89 6.33 -1.89
CA ASP A 94 23.47 6.22 -3.24
C ASP A 94 24.00 7.55 -3.82
N ARG A 95 23.40 8.67 -3.42
CA ARG A 95 23.83 10.02 -3.82
C ARG A 95 24.92 10.61 -2.92
N ASN A 96 25.09 10.09 -1.71
CA ASN A 96 26.02 10.68 -0.75
C ASN A 96 27.47 10.44 -1.20
N ASP A 97 28.40 11.29 -0.77
CA ASP A 97 29.84 11.09 -1.04
C ASP A 97 30.46 10.15 0.01
N GLU A 98 30.09 10.35 1.27
CA GLU A 98 30.61 9.60 2.42
C GLU A 98 29.59 8.58 2.95
N PRO A 99 30.07 7.48 3.58
CA PRO A 99 29.22 6.58 4.35
C PRO A 99 28.49 7.27 5.49
N ASP A 100 27.40 6.66 5.94
CA ASP A 100 26.70 7.13 7.13
C ASP A 100 27.61 7.03 8.36
N PRO A 101 27.56 8.00 9.29
CA PRO A 101 28.42 7.91 10.47
C PRO A 101 28.08 6.70 11.35
N GLY A 102 29.10 5.89 11.64
CA GLY A 102 29.00 4.66 12.43
C GLY A 102 28.64 3.42 11.62
N THR A 103 28.34 2.32 12.31
CA THR A 103 27.85 1.08 11.69
C THR A 103 26.45 0.76 12.20
N VAL A 104 25.66 0.09 11.35
CA VAL A 104 24.31 -0.36 11.65
C VAL A 104 24.39 -1.77 12.21
N ARG A 105 23.99 -1.93 13.47
CA ARG A 105 23.91 -3.25 14.11
C ARG A 105 22.57 -3.92 13.79
N ALA A 106 22.51 -5.23 13.99
CA ALA A 106 21.31 -6.03 13.71
C ALA A 106 20.08 -5.54 14.49
N GLU A 107 20.25 -4.95 15.67
CA GLU A 107 19.15 -4.46 16.51
C GLU A 107 18.50 -3.20 15.95
N ALA A 108 19.26 -2.38 15.21
CA ALA A 108 18.75 -1.18 14.55
C ALA A 108 18.12 -1.51 13.19
N LEU A 109 18.29 -2.74 12.68
CA LEU A 109 17.85 -3.13 11.36
C LEU A 109 16.35 -3.41 11.36
N VAL A 110 15.60 -2.62 10.60
CA VAL A 110 14.14 -2.72 10.52
C VAL A 110 13.74 -3.69 9.41
N GLY A 111 14.41 -3.63 8.26
CA GLY A 111 14.08 -4.49 7.13
C GLY A 111 14.97 -4.26 5.92
N ARG A 112 14.73 -5.06 4.89
CA ARG A 112 15.35 -4.94 3.57
C ARG A 112 14.32 -4.45 2.56
N LEU A 113 14.70 -3.48 1.74
CA LEU A 113 13.86 -2.98 0.65
C LEU A 113 13.58 -4.12 -0.33
N VAL A 114 12.30 -4.38 -0.59
CA VAL A 114 11.84 -5.38 -1.59
C VAL A 114 11.15 -4.73 -2.77
N LEU A 115 10.53 -3.57 -2.56
CA LEU A 115 9.80 -2.84 -3.59
C LEU A 115 9.89 -1.34 -3.31
N SER A 116 10.08 -0.56 -4.36
CA SER A 116 9.92 0.89 -4.34
C SER A 116 8.91 1.30 -5.41
N VAL A 117 7.89 2.06 -5.02
CA VAL A 117 6.86 2.57 -5.94
C VAL A 117 6.98 4.09 -6.02
N PRO A 118 7.46 4.66 -7.14
CA PRO A 118 7.58 6.10 -7.31
C PRO A 118 6.26 6.83 -7.10
N ALA A 119 6.32 8.03 -6.51
CA ALA A 119 5.19 8.92 -6.20
C ALA A 119 4.11 8.37 -5.24
N ALA A 120 4.07 7.06 -4.96
CA ALA A 120 3.06 6.47 -4.08
C ALA A 120 3.20 6.95 -2.63
N GLY A 121 4.43 7.19 -2.14
CA GLY A 121 4.66 7.72 -0.80
C GLY A 121 4.09 9.13 -0.66
N ALA A 122 4.35 10.00 -1.62
CA ALA A 122 3.80 11.35 -1.67
C ALA A 122 2.26 11.34 -1.74
N ALA A 123 1.67 10.47 -2.58
CA ALA A 123 0.22 10.34 -2.70
C ALA A 123 -0.43 9.88 -1.38
N LEU A 124 0.18 8.89 -0.70
CA LEU A 124 -0.31 8.41 0.59
C LEU A 124 -0.16 9.46 1.69
N CYS A 125 0.95 10.20 1.72
CA CYS A 125 1.13 11.30 2.66
C CYS A 125 0.08 12.40 2.44
N ALA A 126 -0.17 12.82 1.20
CA ALA A 126 -1.20 13.81 0.89
C ALA A 126 -2.60 13.33 1.29
N LEU A 127 -2.91 12.04 1.05
CA LEU A 127 -4.17 11.43 1.50
C LEU A 127 -4.26 11.39 3.03
N ALA A 128 -3.16 11.13 3.72
CA ALA A 128 -3.08 11.09 5.17
C ALA A 128 -3.24 12.49 5.81
N GLU A 129 -2.71 13.54 5.17
CA GLU A 129 -2.88 14.92 5.61
C GLU A 129 -4.32 15.38 5.43
N HIS A 130 -4.92 15.07 4.29
CA HIS A 130 -6.31 15.43 3.94
C HIS A 130 -7.33 14.34 4.30
N ARG A 131 -7.07 13.55 5.36
CA ARG A 131 -7.91 12.40 5.78
C ARG A 131 -9.40 12.71 5.82
N ALA A 132 -9.78 13.82 6.47
CA ALA A 132 -11.19 14.19 6.62
C ALA A 132 -11.85 14.49 5.27
N GLN A 133 -11.16 15.24 4.40
CA GLN A 133 -11.66 15.58 3.05
C GLN A 133 -11.76 14.34 2.17
N ALA A 134 -10.77 13.43 2.25
CA ALA A 134 -10.78 12.17 1.54
C ALA A 134 -11.95 11.26 1.95
N VAL A 135 -12.18 11.13 3.26
CA VAL A 135 -13.34 10.37 3.78
C VAL A 135 -14.65 11.00 3.34
N CYS A 136 -14.81 12.31 3.45
CA CYS A 136 -16.00 13.02 2.98
C CYS A 136 -16.23 12.82 1.47
N ALA A 137 -15.18 12.92 0.66
CA ALA A 137 -15.28 12.70 -0.78
C ALA A 137 -15.71 11.27 -1.14
N LEU A 138 -15.18 10.26 -0.43
CA LEU A 138 -15.59 8.86 -0.60
C LEU A 138 -17.05 8.63 -0.21
N VAL A 139 -17.50 9.20 0.92
CA VAL A 139 -18.89 9.09 1.37
C VAL A 139 -19.85 9.78 0.38
N VAL A 140 -19.49 10.96 -0.12
CA VAL A 140 -20.29 11.69 -1.11
C VAL A 140 -20.33 10.94 -2.45
N LEU A 141 -19.20 10.38 -2.90
CA LEU A 141 -19.12 9.57 -4.11
C LEU A 141 -19.99 8.32 -4.01
N ASP A 142 -19.94 7.63 -2.86
CA ASP A 142 -20.77 6.46 -2.60
C ASP A 142 -22.26 6.80 -2.57
N ALA A 143 -22.62 7.90 -1.90
CA ALA A 143 -23.99 8.41 -1.87
C ALA A 143 -24.49 8.80 -3.28
N ALA A 144 -23.66 9.46 -4.08
CA ALA A 144 -23.98 9.83 -5.46
C ALA A 144 -24.18 8.60 -6.35
N LEU A 145 -23.30 7.60 -6.24
CA LEU A 145 -23.43 6.32 -6.95
C LEU A 145 -24.71 5.58 -6.53
N CYS A 146 -25.05 5.65 -5.24
CA CYS A 146 -26.30 5.12 -4.71
C CYS A 146 -27.54 5.88 -5.22
N LEU A 147 -27.43 7.14 -5.65
CA LEU A 147 -28.55 7.95 -6.15
C LEU A 147 -28.78 7.80 -7.66
N LEU A 148 -27.81 7.27 -8.43
CA LEU A 148 -28.00 7.04 -9.87
C LEU A 148 -29.20 6.11 -10.12
N PRO A 149 -30.21 6.54 -10.91
CA PRO A 149 -31.34 5.71 -11.26
C PRO A 149 -30.84 4.55 -12.12
N GLY A 150 -30.99 3.32 -11.61
CA GLY A 150 -30.59 2.12 -12.33
C GLY A 150 -31.23 2.10 -13.71
N ALA A 151 -30.39 2.01 -14.75
CA ALA A 151 -30.83 1.85 -16.13
C ALA A 151 -31.93 0.79 -16.16
N ALA A 152 -33.13 1.23 -16.54
CA ALA A 152 -34.32 0.40 -16.54
C ALA A 152 -34.06 -0.79 -17.47
N ILE A 153 -33.80 -1.96 -16.88
CA ILE A 153 -33.76 -3.22 -17.64
C ILE A 153 -35.15 -3.32 -18.29
N PRO A 154 -35.26 -3.28 -19.64
CA PRO A 154 -36.55 -3.35 -20.29
C PRO A 154 -37.23 -4.64 -19.85
N ARG A 155 -38.36 -4.49 -19.16
CA ARG A 155 -39.15 -5.63 -18.68
C ARG A 155 -39.52 -6.47 -19.91
N ARG A 156 -38.95 -7.67 -20.01
CA ARG A 156 -39.30 -8.65 -21.04
C ARG A 156 -40.83 -8.82 -21.00
N PRO A 157 -41.57 -8.54 -22.10
CA PRO A 157 -43.01 -8.57 -22.07
C PRO A 157 -43.47 -9.98 -21.70
N LYS A 158 -44.35 -10.08 -20.70
CA LYS A 158 -44.95 -11.33 -20.25
C LYS A 158 -45.74 -11.89 -21.41
N ARG A 159 -45.19 -12.90 -22.11
CA ARG A 159 -45.87 -13.59 -23.22
C ARG A 159 -47.23 -14.05 -22.71
N ARG A 160 -48.30 -13.39 -23.15
CA ARG A 160 -49.68 -13.78 -22.85
C ARG A 160 -49.83 -15.23 -23.31
N ARG A 161 -49.92 -16.15 -22.36
CA ARG A 161 -50.21 -17.55 -22.61
C ARG A 161 -51.62 -17.59 -23.19
N GLY A 162 -51.73 -17.81 -24.50
CA GLY A 162 -52.99 -17.87 -25.21
C GLY A 162 -53.93 -18.87 -24.54
N LYS A 163 -55.16 -18.44 -24.26
CA LYS A 163 -56.25 -19.33 -23.87
C LYS A 163 -56.46 -20.32 -25.02
N ARG A 164 -56.35 -21.63 -24.75
CA ARG A 164 -56.77 -22.66 -25.71
C ARG A 164 -58.30 -22.57 -25.86
N PRO A 165 -58.85 -22.67 -27.08
CA PRO A 165 -60.29 -22.79 -27.25
C PRO A 165 -60.72 -24.16 -26.69
N VAL A 166 -61.77 -24.15 -25.88
CA VAL A 166 -62.48 -25.36 -25.45
C VAL A 166 -63.30 -25.79 -26.65
N VAL A 167 -62.96 -26.93 -27.24
CA VAL A 167 -63.81 -27.61 -28.22
C VAL A 167 -64.74 -28.51 -27.42
N GLY A 168 -66.04 -28.42 -27.73
CA GLY A 168 -67.12 -29.11 -27.04
C GLY A 168 -67.19 -30.60 -27.30
#